data_AF-A0A7X6SG56-F1
#
_entry.id   AF-A0A7X6SG56-F1
#
_cell.length_a   1.000
_cell.length_b   1.000
_cell.length_c   1.000
_cell.angle_alpha   90.00
_cell.angle_beta   90.00
_cell.angle_gamma   90.00
#
_symmetry.space_group_name_H-M   'P 1'
#
loop_
_entity.id
_entity.type
_entity.pdbx_description
1 polymer ?
#
loop_
_entity_poly.entity_id
_entity_poly.type
_entity_poly.pdbx_seq_one_letter_code
_entity_poly.pdbx_strand_id
1 'polypeptide(L)'
;PDTLVVLSSPADSDWHAEIDGERLTTAESGDWRQAWQTQGRTGELRYWQSPDGLAVGWQALVLVVLLVMAAPTIQRTNAPRRALKHDQSSSAGEGR
;
A
#
# COMPACT_ATOMS: atom_id res chain seq x y z
N PRO A 1 20.96 36.85 -10.98
CA PRO A 1 21.22 35.72 -11.90
C PRO A 1 20.14 34.68 -11.67
N ASP A 2 19.56 34.13 -12.74
CA ASP A 2 18.63 33.00 -12.59
C ASP A 2 19.44 31.76 -12.22
N THR A 3 19.22 31.27 -11.00
CA THR A 3 19.88 30.07 -10.47
C THR A 3 18.97 28.87 -10.70
N LEU A 4 19.59 27.72 -10.98
CA LEU A 4 18.90 26.44 -11.09
C LEU A 4 19.17 25.60 -9.85
N VAL A 5 18.12 24.96 -9.36
CA VAL A 5 18.24 23.83 -8.43
C VAL A 5 18.26 22.57 -9.28
N VAL A 6 19.31 21.75 -9.11
CA VAL A 6 19.48 20.50 -9.86
C VAL A 6 19.48 19.33 -8.89
N LEU A 7 18.63 18.35 -9.17
CA LEU A 7 18.57 17.08 -8.46
C LEU A 7 19.22 16.00 -9.31
N SER A 8 20.12 15.21 -8.73
CA SER A 8 20.83 14.12 -9.43
C SER A 8 19.95 12.87 -9.63
N SER A 9 18.70 13.08 -10.04
CA SER A 9 17.72 12.06 -10.42
C SER A 9 17.32 12.28 -11.88
N PRO A 10 16.97 11.23 -12.62
CA PRO A 10 16.32 11.39 -13.92
C PRO A 10 15.15 12.35 -13.85
N ALA A 11 14.97 13.12 -14.93
CA ALA A 11 13.83 14.01 -15.06
C ALA A 11 12.52 13.22 -15.04
N ASP A 12 11.63 13.57 -14.12
CA ASP A 12 10.37 12.86 -13.86
C ASP A 12 9.32 13.87 -13.37
N SER A 13 8.12 13.79 -13.94
CA SER A 13 7.00 14.69 -13.64
C SER A 13 6.49 14.61 -12.21
N ASP A 14 6.78 13.50 -11.53
CA ASP A 14 6.33 13.27 -10.16
C ASP A 14 7.20 14.01 -9.14
N TRP A 15 8.39 14.48 -9.53
CA TRP A 15 9.23 15.31 -8.66
C TRP A 15 8.72 16.75 -8.59
N HIS A 16 8.69 17.27 -7.37
CA HIS A 16 8.25 18.61 -7.06
C HIS A 16 9.26 19.29 -6.14
N ALA A 17 9.40 20.61 -6.28
CA ALA A 17 10.25 21.43 -5.44
C ALA A 17 9.56 22.75 -5.12
N GLU A 18 9.82 23.28 -3.92
CA GLU A 18 9.36 24.59 -3.46
C GLU A 18 10.46 25.30 -2.67
N ILE A 19 10.42 26.62 -2.67
CA ILE A 19 11.24 27.46 -1.79
C ILE A 19 10.28 28.27 -0.91
N ASP A 20 10.43 28.18 0.41
CA ASP A 20 9.60 28.88 1.40
C ASP A 20 8.08 28.70 1.18
N GLY A 21 7.67 27.51 0.72
CA GLY A 21 6.27 27.16 0.46
C GLY A 21 5.73 27.59 -0.91
N GLU A 22 6.53 28.24 -1.77
CA GLU A 22 6.15 28.51 -3.15
C GLU A 22 6.76 27.50 -4.12
N ARG A 23 5.90 26.88 -4.93
CA ARG A 23 6.31 25.87 -5.90
C ARG A 23 7.22 26.46 -6.98
N LEU A 24 8.28 25.72 -7.31
CA LEU A 24 9.19 26.06 -8.39
C LEU A 24 8.69 25.50 -9.72
N THR A 25 9.01 26.19 -10.82
CA THR A 25 8.73 25.71 -12.17
C THR A 25 9.84 24.80 -12.65
N THR A 26 9.45 23.72 -13.32
CA THR A 26 10.38 22.79 -13.95
C THR A 26 11.23 23.52 -14.99
N ALA A 27 12.49 23.14 -15.10
CA ALA A 27 13.45 23.71 -16.02
C ALA A 27 14.30 22.63 -16.66
N GLU A 28 14.85 22.93 -17.84
CA GLU A 28 15.84 22.05 -18.47
C GLU A 28 17.22 22.27 -17.83
N SER A 29 17.85 21.20 -17.37
CA SER A 29 19.23 21.21 -16.88
C SER A 29 20.27 21.19 -18.01
N GLY A 30 19.84 20.84 -19.23
CA GLY A 30 20.74 20.54 -20.36
C GLY A 30 21.30 19.11 -20.34
N ASP A 31 20.86 18.26 -19.40
CA ASP A 31 21.24 16.85 -19.31
C ASP A 31 20.04 15.97 -18.89
N TRP A 32 20.29 14.75 -18.38
CA TRP A 32 19.25 13.81 -17.95
C TRP A 32 18.63 14.15 -16.59
N ARG A 33 19.13 15.18 -15.89
CA ARG A 33 18.78 15.47 -14.50
C ARG A 33 17.51 16.30 -14.39
N GLN A 34 16.83 16.13 -13.26
CA GLN A 34 15.71 16.97 -12.87
C GLN A 34 16.21 18.35 -12.41
N ALA A 35 15.59 19.42 -12.92
CA ALA A 35 15.92 20.79 -12.51
C ALA A 35 14.69 21.70 -12.38
N TRP A 36 14.85 22.74 -11.57
CA TRP A 36 13.86 23.80 -11.37
C TRP A 36 14.51 25.17 -11.35
N GLN A 37 13.80 26.16 -11.86
CA GLN A 37 14.21 27.56 -11.78
C GLN A 37 13.87 28.14 -10.41
N THR A 38 14.84 28.78 -9.76
CA THR A 38 14.59 29.51 -8.52
C THR A 38 13.96 30.87 -8.76
N GLN A 39 14.10 31.45 -9.96
CA GLN A 39 13.65 32.80 -10.30
C GLN A 39 14.21 33.85 -9.32
N GLY A 40 15.46 33.66 -8.87
CA GLY A 40 16.12 34.52 -7.91
C GLY A 40 15.66 34.36 -6.46
N ARG A 41 14.76 33.42 -6.16
CA ARG A 41 14.32 33.11 -4.79
C ARG A 41 15.41 32.34 -4.02
N THR A 42 15.47 32.59 -2.71
CA THR A 42 16.42 31.98 -1.76
C THR A 42 15.69 31.69 -0.46
N GLY A 43 15.94 30.54 0.15
CA GLY A 43 15.24 30.12 1.36
C GLY A 43 15.38 28.63 1.62
N GLU A 44 14.45 28.06 2.39
CA GLU A 44 14.41 26.62 2.63
C GLU A 44 13.89 25.92 1.36
N LEU A 45 14.73 25.04 0.80
CA LEU A 45 14.36 24.19 -0.32
C LEU A 45 13.72 22.90 0.19
N ARG A 46 12.46 22.68 -0.17
CA ARG A 46 11.78 21.40 0.05
C ARG A 46 11.51 20.72 -1.29
N TYR A 47 11.73 19.41 -1.35
CA TYR A 47 11.50 18.61 -2.54
C TYR A 47 10.90 17.26 -2.16
N TRP A 48 10.00 16.74 -2.98
CA TRP A 48 9.30 15.48 -2.75
C TRP A 48 8.84 14.87 -4.08
N GLN A 49 8.57 13.57 -4.06
CA GLN A 49 8.00 12.86 -5.18
C GLN A 49 6.53 12.55 -4.88
N SER A 50 5.66 12.77 -5.87
CA SER A 50 4.26 12.37 -5.78
C SER A 50 4.13 10.86 -5.76
N PRO A 51 3.23 10.29 -4.95
CA PRO A 51 2.95 8.86 -4.98
C PRO A 51 2.19 8.50 -6.26
N ASP A 52 2.56 7.37 -6.87
CA ASP A 52 1.81 6.79 -7.99
C ASP A 52 0.46 6.26 -7.48
N GLY A 53 -0.57 7.09 -7.59
CA GLY A 53 -1.93 6.76 -7.16
C GLY A 53 -2.53 5.57 -7.92
N LEU A 54 -2.13 5.35 -9.18
CA LEU A 54 -2.62 4.22 -9.97
C LEU A 54 -2.02 2.92 -9.45
N ALA A 55 -0.71 2.90 -9.19
CA ALA A 55 -0.04 1.74 -8.59
C ALA A 55 -0.59 1.43 -7.19
N VAL A 56 -0.79 2.44 -6.35
CA VAL A 56 -1.40 2.26 -5.02
C VAL A 56 -2.83 1.72 -5.13
N GLY A 57 -3.63 2.27 -6.04
CA GLY A 57 -5.00 1.79 -6.30
C GLY A 57 -5.02 0.34 -6.80
N TRP A 58 -4.10 -0.02 -7.68
CA TRP A 58 -3.95 -1.39 -8.17
C TRP A 58 -3.56 -2.37 -7.06
N GLN A 59 -2.59 -2.00 -6.21
CA GLN A 59 -2.20 -2.80 -5.06
C GLN A 59 -3.37 -3.03 -4.10
N ALA A 60 -4.15 -1.98 -3.81
CA ALA A 60 -5.35 -2.09 -2.98
C ALA A 60 -6.38 -3.04 -3.60
N LEU A 61 -6.62 -2.95 -4.90
CA LEU A 61 -7.53 -3.85 -5.62
C LEU A 61 -7.08 -5.32 -5.54
N VAL A 62 -5.79 -5.58 -5.78
CA VAL A 62 -5.21 -6.93 -5.68
C VAL A 62 -5.40 -7.50 -4.27
N LEU A 63 -5.18 -6.69 -3.22
CA LEU A 63 -5.41 -7.12 -1.84
C LEU A 63 -6.87 -7.48 -1.57
N VAL A 64 -7.83 -6.70 -2.09
CA VAL A 64 -9.26 -7.02 -1.97
C VAL A 64 -9.58 -8.35 -2.68
N VAL A 65 -9.05 -8.56 -3.89
CA VAL A 65 -9.25 -9.82 -4.64
C VAL A 65 -8.68 -11.01 -3.86
N LEU A 66 -7.48 -10.88 -3.30
CA LEU A 66 -6.86 -11.92 -2.48
C LEU A 66 -7.71 -12.24 -1.23
N LEU A 67 -8.26 -11.23 -0.57
CA LEU A 67 -9.12 -11.41 0.60
C LEU A 67 -10.42 -12.16 0.26
N VAL A 68 -11.04 -11.84 -0.88
CA VAL A 68 -12.22 -12.56 -1.38
C VAL A 68 -11.87 -14.01 -1.76
N MET A 69 -10.75 -14.21 -2.45
CA MET A 69 -10.26 -15.55 -2.83
C MET A 69 -9.92 -16.42 -1.62
N ALA A 70 -9.50 -15.83 -0.50
CA ALA A 70 -9.18 -16.54 0.74
C ALA A 70 -10.43 -16.92 1.58
N ALA A 71 -11.62 -16.39 1.27
CA ALA A 71 -12.84 -16.60 2.04
C ALA A 71 -13.36 -18.07 2.08
N PRO A 72 -13.25 -18.92 1.03
CA PRO A 72 -13.77 -20.29 1.11
C PRO A 72 -12.82 -21.25 1.85
N THR A 73 -11.58 -20.87 2.14
CA THR A 73 -10.62 -21.71 2.88
C THR A 73 -10.85 -21.75 4.38
N ILE A 74 -11.58 -20.79 4.96
CA ILE A 74 -11.76 -20.67 6.42
C ILE A 74 -13.05 -21.36 6.90
N GLN A 75 -13.96 -21.78 6.01
CA GLN A 75 -15.26 -22.36 6.38
C GLN A 75 -15.29 -23.88 6.60
N ARG A 76 -14.13 -24.58 6.62
CA ARG A 76 -14.09 -26.03 6.92
C ARG A 76 -13.43 -26.35 8.25
N THR A 77 -14.10 -25.95 9.33
CA THR A 77 -14.04 -26.72 10.59
C THR A 77 -15.42 -26.84 11.22
N ASN A 78 -16.42 -27.20 10.41
CA ASN A 78 -17.52 -27.98 10.94
C ASN A 78 -16.94 -29.36 11.27
N ALA A 79 -16.71 -29.65 12.54
CA ALA A 79 -16.55 -31.01 13.01
C ALA A 79 -17.94 -31.53 13.41
N PRO A 80 -18.69 -32.23 12.53
CA PRO A 80 -19.88 -32.93 12.96
C PRO A 80 -19.46 -34.26 13.58
N ARG A 81 -19.46 -34.36 14.91
CA ARG A 81 -19.66 -35.67 15.56
C ARG A 81 -20.59 -35.56 16.75
N ARG A 82 -21.87 -35.53 16.40
CA ARG A 82 -22.94 -36.12 17.18
C ARG A 82 -22.83 -37.65 17.05
N ALA A 83 -22.33 -38.35 18.07
CA ALA A 83 -22.63 -39.76 18.37
C ALA A 83 -21.89 -40.23 19.65
N LEU A 84 -22.43 -39.90 20.82
CA LEU A 84 -22.31 -40.74 22.01
C LEU A 84 -23.74 -41.21 22.36
N LYS A 85 -24.22 -42.19 21.59
CA LYS A 85 -25.36 -43.05 21.93
C LYS A 85 -25.16 -44.38 21.18
N HIS A 86 -25.47 -45.48 21.87
CA HIS A 86 -25.02 -46.88 21.71
C HIS A 86 -23.71 -47.19 22.44
N ASP A 87 -23.60 -48.14 23.36
CA ASP A 87 -24.54 -49.08 23.98
C ASP A 87 -23.95 -49.44 25.35
N GLN A 88 -24.73 -49.29 26.42
CA GLN A 88 -24.61 -50.17 27.57
C GLN A 88 -26.03 -50.46 28.07
N SER A 89 -26.80 -51.09 27.20
CA SER A 89 -28.03 -51.77 27.56
C SER A 89 -27.69 -53.14 28.17
N SER A 90 -28.31 -53.39 29.34
CA SER A 90 -28.84 -54.69 29.77
C SER A 90 -28.00 -55.59 30.67
N SER A 91 -28.71 -56.20 31.64
CA SER A 91 -28.33 -57.18 32.68
C SER A 91 -27.75 -56.56 33.96
N ALA A 92 -28.40 -56.54 35.13
CA ALA A 92 -29.55 -57.25 35.69
C ALA A 92 -30.14 -56.33 36.80
N GLY A 93 -31.45 -56.23 37.05
CA GLY A 93 -32.37 -57.33 37.20
C GLY A 93 -32.28 -57.90 38.62
N GLU A 94 -33.36 -57.75 39.37
CA GLU A 94 -33.74 -58.59 40.53
C GLU A 94 -33.05 -58.42 41.90
N GLY A 95 -33.77 -57.75 42.81
CA GLY A 95 -34.28 -58.39 44.03
C GLY A 95 -33.33 -58.67 45.19
N ARG A 96 -33.40 -57.84 46.23
CA ARG A 96 -33.89 -58.21 47.57
C ARG A 96 -33.91 -57.02 48.53
#